data_AF-A0A6H1WX80-F1
#
_entry.id   AF-A0A6H1WX80-F1
#
_cell.length_a   1.000
_cell.length_b   1.000
_cell.length_c   1.000
_cell.angle_alpha   90.00
_cell.angle_beta   90.00
_cell.angle_gamma   90.00
#
_symmetry.space_group_name_H-M   'P 1'
#
loop_
_entity.id
_entity.type
_entity.pdbx_description
1 polymer ?
#
loop_
_entity_poly.entity_id
_entity_poly.type
_entity_poly.pdbx_seq_one_letter_code
_entity_poly.pdbx_strand_id
1 'polypeptide(L)'
;MSTYFTIGEVSKLFNLPIKTLRYYDEKGVLKPAYINQKTKYRYYSREQFMSIDIIKYCKLIGMSLEEIKRFINSDSSIEVMIDNMNKQSELISRKIEELAKVKSYVDGIKDSIIDIINYDLGEIYIRKNEDRIYTQYDYNDNENTELDLKLREVILYLEEKYNDVYPLLGVTSSYISIANEGKIKYKSICDFTTRDSNRSDSNKLNGKK
;
A
#
# COMPACT_ATOMS: atom_id res chain seq x y z
N MET A 1 -3.12 -41.48 26.02
CA MET A 1 -2.33 -40.90 27.13
C MET A 1 -2.17 -39.40 26.87
N SER A 2 -2.85 -38.55 27.64
CA SER A 2 -2.70 -37.10 27.49
C SER A 2 -1.37 -36.67 28.10
N THR A 3 -0.45 -36.23 27.24
CA THR A 3 0.81 -35.62 27.66
C THR A 3 0.53 -34.16 28.01
N TYR A 4 0.84 -33.76 29.24
CA TYR A 4 0.72 -32.38 29.71
C TYR A 4 2.07 -31.67 29.65
N PHE A 5 2.03 -30.40 29.25
CA PHE A 5 3.18 -29.52 29.12
C PHE A 5 2.96 -28.30 30.00
N THR A 6 3.97 -27.91 30.76
CA THR A 6 3.97 -26.67 31.52
C THR A 6 3.85 -25.46 30.58
N ILE A 7 3.33 -24.35 31.09
CA ILE A 7 3.31 -23.08 30.34
C ILE A 7 4.70 -22.65 29.81
N GLY A 8 5.78 -23.03 30.50
CA GLY A 8 7.14 -22.74 30.07
C GLY A 8 7.58 -23.59 28.88
N GLU A 9 7.22 -24.86 28.85
CA GLU A 9 7.47 -25.76 27.71
C GLU A 9 6.67 -25.30 26.48
N VAL A 10 5.38 -24.99 26.67
CA VAL A 10 4.53 -24.46 25.60
C VAL A 10 5.06 -23.13 25.07
N SER A 11 5.50 -22.24 25.97
CA SER A 11 6.12 -20.96 25.60
C SER A 11 7.31 -21.16 24.66
N LYS A 12 8.19 -22.13 24.96
CA LYS A 12 9.33 -22.47 24.11
C LYS A 12 8.91 -23.14 22.80
N LEU A 13 8.02 -24.13 22.85
CA LEU A 13 7.57 -24.89 21.67
C LEU A 13 6.89 -24.01 20.62
N PHE A 14 6.05 -23.07 21.05
CA PHE A 14 5.26 -22.23 20.15
C PHE A 14 5.87 -20.85 19.92
N ASN A 15 7.03 -20.57 20.52
CA ASN A 15 7.68 -19.26 20.54
C ASN A 15 6.70 -18.14 20.95
N LEU A 16 6.03 -18.35 22.09
CA LEU A 16 5.08 -17.39 22.66
C LEU A 16 5.56 -16.96 24.04
N PRO A 17 5.56 -15.66 24.38
CA PRO A 17 5.83 -15.24 25.73
C PRO A 17 4.87 -15.90 26.72
N ILE A 18 5.37 -16.34 27.89
CA ILE A 18 4.52 -16.88 28.98
C ILE A 18 3.39 -15.91 29.33
N LYS A 19 3.67 -14.60 29.26
CA LYS A 19 2.70 -13.52 29.49
C LYS A 19 1.51 -13.61 28.52
N THR A 20 1.76 -13.92 27.25
CA THR A 20 0.74 -14.09 26.21
C THR A 20 -0.15 -15.30 26.50
N LEU A 21 0.43 -16.45 26.89
CA LEU A 21 -0.34 -17.63 27.27
C LEU A 21 -1.22 -17.39 28.51
N ARG A 22 -0.72 -16.63 29.50
CA ARG A 22 -1.51 -16.19 30.66
C ARG A 22 -2.64 -15.25 30.24
N TYR A 23 -2.37 -14.34 29.30
CA TYR A 23 -3.37 -13.42 28.79
C TYR A 23 -4.47 -14.14 28.00
N TYR A 24 -4.13 -15.16 27.20
CA TYR A 24 -5.12 -16.00 26.51
C TYR A 24 -6.00 -16.78 27.48
N ASP A 25 -5.44 -17.28 28.58
CA ASP A 25 -6.23 -17.88 29.67
C ASP A 25 -7.15 -16.84 30.30
N GLU A 26 -6.65 -15.67 30.69
CA GLU A 26 -7.43 -14.60 31.31
C GLU A 26 -8.62 -14.17 30.44
N LYS A 27 -8.41 -13.97 29.14
CA LYS A 27 -9.47 -13.61 28.18
C LYS A 27 -10.37 -14.78 27.78
N GLY A 28 -10.01 -16.00 28.18
CA GLY A 28 -10.75 -17.22 27.85
C GLY A 28 -10.67 -17.59 26.38
N VAL A 29 -9.59 -17.20 25.70
CA VAL A 29 -9.28 -17.62 24.33
C VAL A 29 -8.66 -19.02 24.34
N LEU A 30 -7.82 -19.30 25.34
CA LEU A 30 -7.21 -20.61 25.53
C LEU A 30 -7.03 -20.90 27.02
N LYS A 31 -7.92 -21.72 27.57
CA LYS A 31 -7.80 -22.20 28.95
C LYS A 31 -6.76 -23.33 29.04
N PRO A 32 -5.90 -23.37 30.08
CA PRO A 32 -5.04 -24.52 30.29
C PRO A 32 -5.88 -25.78 30.54
N ALA A 33 -5.47 -26.92 30.01
CA ALA A 33 -6.14 -28.20 30.26
C ALA A 33 -6.21 -28.55 31.76
N TYR A 34 -5.24 -28.10 32.56
CA TYR A 34 -5.27 -28.23 34.01
C TYR A 34 -4.46 -27.14 34.71
N ILE A 35 -4.90 -26.75 35.91
CA ILE A 35 -4.17 -25.87 36.82
C ILE A 35 -3.87 -26.64 38.12
N ASN A 36 -2.60 -26.74 38.48
CA ASN A 36 -2.19 -27.37 39.72
C ASN A 36 -2.75 -26.60 40.92
N GLN A 37 -3.53 -27.27 41.77
CA GLN A 37 -4.23 -26.61 42.88
C GLN A 37 -3.28 -26.03 43.94
N LYS A 38 -2.13 -26.69 44.17
CA LYS A 38 -1.12 -26.31 45.17
C LYS A 38 -0.20 -25.21 44.66
N THR A 39 0.35 -25.36 43.44
CA THR A 39 1.36 -24.44 42.90
C THR A 39 0.79 -23.37 41.97
N LYS A 40 -0.48 -23.49 41.57
CA LYS A 40 -1.15 -22.66 40.55
C LYS A 40 -0.45 -22.66 39.18
N TYR A 41 0.41 -23.65 38.92
CA TYR A 41 1.03 -23.85 37.62
C TYR A 41 -0.01 -24.28 36.57
N ARG A 42 0.14 -23.72 35.38
CA ARG A 42 -0.71 -24.00 34.21
C ARG A 42 -0.08 -25.09 33.37
N TYR A 43 -0.91 -26.05 32.97
CA TYR A 43 -0.54 -27.16 32.10
C TYR A 43 -1.48 -27.20 30.91
N TYR A 44 -0.91 -27.38 29.72
CA TYR A 44 -1.62 -27.53 28.47
C TYR A 44 -1.41 -28.94 27.95
N SER A 45 -2.42 -29.51 27.31
CA SER A 45 -2.31 -30.85 26.75
C SER A 45 -1.88 -30.80 25.27
N ARG A 46 -1.40 -31.93 24.74
CA ARG A 46 -1.03 -32.05 23.32
C ARG A 46 -2.20 -31.69 22.39
N GLU A 47 -3.43 -32.01 22.77
CA GLU A 47 -4.62 -31.72 21.97
C GLU A 47 -4.83 -30.20 21.77
N GLN A 48 -4.32 -29.36 22.68
CA GLN A 48 -4.42 -27.91 22.59
C GLN A 48 -3.39 -27.26 21.66
N PHE A 49 -2.43 -28.04 21.14
CA PHE A 49 -1.38 -27.53 20.26
C PHE A 49 -1.97 -26.96 18.97
N MET A 50 -2.93 -27.69 18.38
CA MET A 50 -3.65 -27.22 17.20
C MET A 50 -4.40 -25.91 17.48
N SER A 51 -5.04 -25.77 18.64
CA SER A 51 -5.70 -24.50 19.01
C SER A 51 -4.71 -23.34 19.12
N ILE A 52 -3.52 -23.56 19.66
CA ILE A 52 -2.46 -22.54 19.74
C ILE A 52 -2.02 -22.11 18.33
N ASP A 53 -1.82 -23.06 17.42
CA ASP A 53 -1.44 -22.76 16.04
C ASP A 53 -2.52 -21.94 15.33
N ILE A 54 -3.79 -22.29 15.52
CA ILE A 54 -4.88 -21.51 14.90
C ILE A 54 -4.97 -20.11 15.52
N ILE A 55 -4.82 -19.96 16.85
CA ILE A 55 -4.76 -18.63 17.48
C ILE A 55 -3.66 -17.78 16.86
N LYS A 56 -2.46 -18.36 16.67
CA LYS A 56 -1.33 -17.67 16.04
C LYS A 56 -1.65 -17.25 14.62
N TYR A 57 -2.24 -18.14 13.83
CA TYR A 57 -2.64 -17.85 12.46
C TYR A 57 -3.67 -16.72 12.40
N CYS A 58 -4.72 -16.77 13.23
CA CYS A 58 -5.72 -15.72 13.28
C CYS A 58 -5.14 -14.36 13.71
N LYS A 59 -4.20 -14.36 14.67
CA LYS A 59 -3.46 -13.14 15.05
C LYS A 59 -2.62 -12.59 13.90
N LEU A 60 -2.02 -13.45 13.09
CA LEU A 60 -1.21 -13.07 11.93
C LEU A 60 -2.05 -12.35 10.86
N ILE A 61 -3.27 -12.83 10.60
CA ILE A 61 -4.19 -12.21 9.63
C ILE A 61 -4.99 -11.02 10.21
N GLY A 62 -4.60 -10.53 11.38
CA GLY A 62 -5.13 -9.28 11.95
C GLY A 62 -6.38 -9.41 12.82
N MET A 63 -6.83 -10.63 13.16
CA MET A 63 -8.01 -10.80 14.02
C MET A 63 -7.74 -10.33 15.46
N SER A 64 -8.76 -9.71 16.06
CA SER A 64 -8.83 -9.40 17.48
C SER A 64 -9.02 -10.67 18.33
N LEU A 65 -8.69 -10.60 19.62
CA LEU A 65 -8.85 -11.77 20.50
C LEU A 65 -10.31 -12.18 20.71
N GLU A 66 -11.24 -11.23 20.66
CA GLU A 66 -12.67 -11.52 20.76
C GLU A 66 -13.17 -12.29 19.53
N GLU A 67 -12.70 -11.94 18.33
CA GLU A 67 -13.00 -12.68 17.11
C GLU A 67 -12.39 -14.09 17.14
N ILE A 68 -11.15 -14.22 17.62
CA ILE A 68 -10.48 -15.52 17.78
C ILE A 68 -11.23 -16.42 18.78
N LYS A 69 -11.70 -15.84 19.88
CA LYS A 69 -12.48 -16.57 20.89
C LYS A 69 -13.78 -17.11 20.32
N ARG A 70 -14.53 -16.26 19.61
CA ARG A 70 -15.76 -16.67 18.90
C ARG A 70 -15.48 -17.76 17.87
N PHE A 71 -14.33 -17.67 17.19
CA PHE A 71 -13.88 -18.66 16.23
C PHE A 71 -13.59 -20.03 16.87
N ILE A 72 -12.85 -20.07 17.99
CA ILE A 72 -12.48 -21.34 18.65
C ILE A 72 -13.68 -22.01 19.33
N ASN A 73 -14.62 -21.21 19.84
CA ASN A 73 -15.81 -21.73 20.53
C ASN A 73 -16.92 -22.21 19.59
N SER A 74 -16.71 -22.14 18.26
CA SER A 74 -17.71 -22.52 17.25
C SER A 74 -19.04 -21.75 17.37
N ASP A 75 -19.04 -20.58 18.02
CA ASP A 75 -20.21 -19.71 18.17
C ASP A 75 -20.59 -19.00 16.84
N SER A 76 -19.84 -19.27 15.77
CA SER A 76 -19.99 -18.65 14.44
C SER A 76 -20.05 -19.75 13.37
N SER A 77 -20.93 -19.62 12.37
CA SER A 77 -20.94 -20.56 11.25
C SER A 77 -19.63 -20.47 10.44
N ILE A 78 -19.19 -21.60 9.88
CA ILE A 78 -18.00 -21.68 9.00
C ILE A 78 -18.10 -20.68 7.84
N GLU A 79 -19.30 -20.39 7.36
CA GLU A 79 -19.58 -19.44 6.28
C GLU A 79 -19.28 -17.99 6.66
N VAL A 80 -19.72 -17.54 7.84
CA VAL A 80 -19.40 -16.19 8.36
C VAL A 80 -17.88 -16.02 8.52
N MET A 81 -17.18 -17.12 8.81
CA MET A 81 -15.73 -17.10 8.94
C MET A 81 -15.01 -16.92 7.59
N ILE A 82 -15.43 -17.68 6.56
CA ILE A 82 -14.89 -17.52 5.20
C ILE A 82 -15.12 -16.08 4.70
N ASP A 83 -16.29 -15.50 4.95
CA ASP A 83 -16.59 -14.11 4.62
C ASP A 83 -15.63 -13.12 5.30
N ASN A 84 -15.37 -13.28 6.60
CA ASN A 84 -14.39 -12.44 7.31
C ASN A 84 -12.97 -12.58 6.76
N MET A 85 -12.53 -13.80 6.42
CA MET A 85 -11.22 -14.05 5.82
C MET A 85 -11.10 -13.40 4.44
N ASN A 86 -12.15 -13.47 3.62
CA ASN A 86 -12.21 -12.82 2.32
C ASN A 86 -12.11 -11.30 2.45
N LYS A 87 -12.84 -10.70 3.40
CA LYS A 87 -12.77 -9.26 3.71
C LYS A 87 -11.36 -8.82 4.13
N GLN A 88 -10.68 -9.62 4.96
CA GLN A 88 -9.29 -9.34 5.35
C GLN A 88 -8.34 -9.45 4.17
N SER A 89 -8.50 -10.49 3.33
CA SER A 89 -7.70 -10.67 2.11
C SER A 89 -7.85 -9.47 1.16
N GLU A 90 -9.09 -9.02 0.92
CA GLU A 90 -9.36 -7.84 0.10
C GLU A 90 -8.74 -6.55 0.68
N LEU A 91 -8.79 -6.38 2.00
CA LEU A 91 -8.14 -5.26 2.68
C LEU A 91 -6.61 -5.30 2.53
N ILE A 92 -6.01 -6.49 2.61
CA ILE A 92 -4.57 -6.68 2.38
C ILE A 92 -4.22 -6.35 0.92
N SER A 93 -4.98 -6.83 -0.05
CA SER A 93 -4.77 -6.54 -1.47
C SER A 93 -4.79 -5.03 -1.75
N ARG A 94 -5.78 -4.30 -1.21
CA ARG A 94 -5.83 -2.84 -1.34
C ARG A 94 -4.60 -2.14 -0.75
N LYS A 95 -4.12 -2.59 0.41
CA LYS A 95 -2.89 -2.05 1.01
C LYS A 95 -1.65 -2.34 0.16
N ILE A 96 -1.57 -3.51 -0.47
CA ILE A 96 -0.48 -3.86 -1.38
C ILE A 96 -0.46 -2.91 -2.57
N GLU A 97 -1.62 -2.66 -3.18
CA GLU A 97 -1.74 -1.71 -4.30
C GLU A 97 -1.34 -0.29 -3.89
N GLU A 98 -1.79 0.17 -2.73
CA GLU A 98 -1.43 1.49 -2.18
C GLU A 98 0.09 1.61 -1.94
N LEU A 99 0.68 0.62 -1.27
CA LEU A 99 2.13 0.59 -1.00
C LEU A 99 2.95 0.50 -2.30
N ALA A 100 2.48 -0.24 -3.30
CA ALA A 100 3.12 -0.31 -4.61
C ALA A 100 3.13 1.06 -5.31
N LYS A 101 2.02 1.81 -5.25
CA LYS A 101 1.95 3.19 -5.76
C LYS A 101 2.92 4.11 -5.03
N VAL A 102 2.95 4.08 -3.70
CA VAL A 102 3.88 4.88 -2.89
C VAL A 102 5.33 4.54 -3.24
N LYS A 103 5.66 3.25 -3.40
CA LYS A 103 7.00 2.83 -3.81
C LYS A 103 7.38 3.40 -5.17
N SER A 104 6.50 3.30 -6.16
CA SER A 104 6.72 3.85 -7.51
C SER A 104 7.02 5.35 -7.46
N TYR A 105 6.28 6.10 -6.64
CA TYR A 105 6.52 7.52 -6.40
C TYR A 105 7.91 7.79 -5.80
N VAL A 106 8.29 7.06 -4.75
CA VAL A 106 9.60 7.24 -4.11
C VAL A 106 10.74 6.96 -5.10
N ASP A 107 10.61 5.90 -5.90
CA ASP A 107 11.58 5.57 -6.93
C ASP A 107 11.65 6.65 -8.01
N GLY A 108 10.51 7.17 -8.49
CA GLY A 108 10.48 8.25 -9.48
C GLY A 108 11.13 9.55 -9.00
N ILE A 109 10.91 9.95 -7.74
CA ILE A 109 11.60 11.09 -7.15
C ILE A 109 13.09 10.84 -7.05
N LYS A 110 13.49 9.68 -6.55
CA LYS A 110 14.90 9.31 -6.40
C LYS A 110 15.61 9.37 -7.75
N ASP A 111 15.01 8.81 -8.80
CA ASP A 111 15.57 8.83 -10.15
C ASP A 111 15.66 10.27 -10.70
N SER A 112 14.64 11.10 -10.43
CA SER A 112 14.67 12.53 -10.80
C SER A 112 15.79 13.31 -10.10
N ILE A 113 16.05 13.02 -8.82
CA ILE A 113 17.14 13.65 -8.06
C ILE A 113 18.50 13.18 -8.59
N ILE A 114 18.64 11.87 -8.88
CA ILE A 114 19.87 11.32 -9.48
C ILE A 114 20.14 12.00 -10.84
N ASP A 115 19.11 12.15 -11.67
CA ASP A 115 19.21 12.88 -12.92
C ASP A 115 19.72 14.30 -12.67
N ILE A 116 19.08 15.06 -11.76
CA ILE A 116 19.50 16.44 -11.44
C ILE A 116 20.96 16.50 -10.98
N ILE A 117 21.43 15.57 -10.15
CA ILE A 117 22.82 15.54 -9.67
C ILE A 117 23.81 15.27 -10.82
N ASN A 118 23.43 14.46 -11.80
CA ASN A 118 24.28 14.13 -12.93
C ASN A 118 24.40 15.28 -13.96
N TYR A 119 23.59 16.33 -13.86
CA TYR A 119 23.66 17.50 -14.72
C TYR A 119 24.10 18.73 -13.93
N ASP A 120 24.98 19.54 -14.52
CA ASP A 120 25.37 20.81 -13.91
C ASP A 120 24.17 21.77 -13.91
N LEU A 121 23.71 22.12 -12.71
CA LEU A 121 22.63 23.09 -12.52
C LEU A 121 23.04 24.45 -13.12
N GLY A 122 22.19 24.98 -14.00
CA GLY A 122 22.41 26.27 -14.66
C GLY A 122 23.00 26.18 -16.07
N GLU A 123 23.45 24.99 -16.49
CA GLU A 123 23.94 24.76 -17.84
C GLU A 123 22.83 24.25 -18.76
N ILE A 124 22.69 24.88 -19.93
CA ILE A 124 21.71 24.44 -20.95
C ILE A 124 22.34 23.31 -21.76
N TYR A 125 21.68 22.16 -21.77
CA TYR A 125 22.09 21.01 -22.57
C TYR A 125 20.93 20.43 -23.38
N ILE A 126 21.26 19.73 -24.46
CA ILE A 126 20.31 18.98 -25.27
C ILE A 126 20.47 17.50 -24.91
N ARG A 127 19.37 16.85 -24.52
CA ARG A 127 19.35 15.40 -24.28
C ARG A 127 18.35 14.72 -25.20
N LYS A 128 18.69 13.49 -25.62
CA LYS A 128 17.76 12.58 -26.25
C LYS A 128 17.22 11.65 -25.18
N ASN A 129 15.90 11.65 -24.99
CA ASN A 129 15.23 10.66 -24.15
C ASN A 129 14.81 9.46 -25.01
N GLU A 130 14.64 8.30 -24.39
CA GLU A 130 13.94 7.17 -25.02
C GLU A 130 12.50 7.55 -25.39
N ASP A 131 11.91 6.80 -26.32
CA ASP A 131 10.53 7.02 -26.74
C ASP A 131 9.59 6.77 -25.55
N ARG A 132 8.69 7.73 -25.28
CA ARG A 132 7.75 7.70 -24.16
C ARG A 132 6.34 7.97 -24.66
N ILE A 133 5.38 7.24 -24.12
CA ILE A 133 3.96 7.52 -24.30
C ILE A 133 3.55 8.53 -23.23
N TYR A 134 2.76 9.53 -23.62
CA TYR A 134 2.23 10.52 -22.68
C TYR A 134 0.81 10.92 -23.06
N THR A 135 0.06 11.41 -22.09
CA THR A 135 -1.22 12.09 -22.35
C THR A 135 -0.96 13.59 -22.42
N GLN A 136 -1.44 14.23 -23.49
CA GLN A 136 -1.27 15.66 -23.69
C GLN A 136 -2.50 16.44 -23.25
N TYR A 137 -2.30 17.51 -22.48
CA TYR A 137 -3.30 18.49 -22.09
C TYR A 137 -3.01 19.84 -22.74
N ASP A 138 -4.04 20.48 -23.27
CA ASP A 138 -3.92 21.77 -23.95
C ASP A 138 -3.49 22.86 -22.95
N TYR A 139 -2.49 23.67 -23.34
CA TYR A 139 -2.06 24.87 -22.62
C TYR A 139 -1.77 25.99 -23.63
N ASN A 140 -2.21 27.21 -23.32
CA ASN A 140 -1.95 28.37 -24.16
C ASN A 140 -1.31 29.48 -23.33
N ASP A 141 -0.02 29.72 -23.57
CA ASP A 141 0.80 30.73 -22.90
C ASP A 141 0.31 32.18 -23.13
N ASN A 142 -0.64 32.39 -24.06
CA ASN A 142 -1.24 33.68 -24.34
C ASN A 142 -2.50 33.97 -23.52
N GLU A 143 -3.02 32.98 -22.78
CA GLU A 143 -4.09 33.21 -21.81
C GLU A 143 -3.45 33.75 -20.52
N ASN A 144 -4.13 34.65 -19.79
CA ASN A 144 -3.65 35.22 -18.51
C ASN A 144 -3.54 34.17 -17.37
N THR A 145 -3.47 32.88 -17.71
CA THR A 145 -3.39 31.76 -16.79
C THR A 145 -1.93 31.36 -16.65
N GLU A 146 -1.38 31.59 -15.47
CA GLU A 146 -0.03 31.17 -15.11
C GLU A 146 0.11 29.64 -15.23
N LEU A 147 1.28 29.18 -15.70
CA LEU A 147 1.54 27.77 -15.99
C LEU A 147 1.29 26.87 -14.76
N ASP A 148 1.66 27.35 -13.58
CA ASP A 148 1.47 26.66 -12.30
C ASP A 148 0.00 26.42 -11.96
N LEU A 149 -0.88 27.37 -12.27
CA LEU A 149 -2.33 27.21 -12.13
C LEU A 149 -2.84 26.11 -13.07
N LYS A 150 -2.40 26.11 -14.34
CA LYS A 150 -2.78 25.04 -15.28
C LYS A 150 -2.25 23.67 -14.86
N LEU A 151 -1.01 23.61 -14.40
CA LEU A 151 -0.44 22.38 -13.84
C LEU A 151 -1.28 21.90 -12.66
N ARG A 152 -1.73 22.80 -11.78
CA ARG A 152 -2.58 22.43 -10.65
C ARG A 152 -3.94 21.88 -11.08
N GLU A 153 -4.56 22.44 -12.11
CA GLU A 153 -5.80 21.90 -12.70
C GLU A 153 -5.60 20.48 -13.24
N VAL A 154 -4.50 20.23 -13.96
CA VAL A 154 -4.18 18.91 -14.49
C VAL A 154 -3.93 17.91 -13.36
N ILE A 155 -3.16 18.31 -12.33
CA ILE A 155 -2.92 17.47 -11.15
C ILE A 155 -4.24 17.14 -10.45
N LEU A 156 -5.11 18.12 -10.22
CA LEU A 156 -6.41 17.90 -9.58
C LEU A 156 -7.29 16.94 -10.39
N TYR A 157 -7.34 17.11 -11.71
CA TYR A 157 -8.06 16.18 -12.58
C TYR A 157 -7.51 14.74 -12.50
N LEU A 158 -6.18 14.59 -12.47
CA LEU A 158 -5.54 13.29 -12.36
C LEU A 158 -5.78 12.65 -10.99
N GLU A 159 -5.74 13.44 -9.93
CA GLU A 159 -6.07 13.02 -8.56
C GLU A 159 -7.52 12.54 -8.47
N GLU A 160 -8.49 13.33 -8.94
CA GLU A 160 -9.91 12.97 -8.89
C GLU A 160 -10.25 11.75 -9.75
N LYS A 161 -9.67 11.66 -10.96
CA LYS A 161 -10.02 10.60 -11.92
C LYS A 161 -9.27 9.30 -11.67
N TYR A 162 -8.01 9.37 -11.25
CA TYR A 162 -7.12 8.21 -11.17
C TYR A 162 -6.58 7.93 -9.77
N ASN A 163 -6.94 8.75 -8.77
CA ASN A 163 -6.34 8.74 -7.43
C ASN A 163 -4.81 8.83 -7.51
N ASP A 164 -4.34 9.67 -8.43
CA ASP A 164 -2.93 9.89 -8.75
C ASP A 164 -2.50 11.26 -8.23
N VAL A 165 -1.94 11.26 -7.03
CA VAL A 165 -1.60 12.48 -6.28
C VAL A 165 -0.28 13.10 -6.77
N TYR A 166 0.54 12.34 -7.51
CA TYR A 166 1.88 12.75 -7.93
C TYR A 166 2.20 12.32 -9.37
N PRO A 167 1.46 12.86 -10.36
CA PRO A 167 1.69 12.50 -11.76
C PRO A 167 3.06 13.01 -12.24
N LEU A 168 3.70 12.22 -13.12
CA LEU A 168 4.93 12.64 -13.78
C LEU A 168 4.60 13.60 -14.93
N LEU A 169 4.64 14.90 -14.63
CA LEU A 169 4.33 15.94 -15.60
C LEU A 169 5.57 16.52 -16.27
N GLY A 170 5.40 16.93 -17.53
CA GLY A 170 6.33 17.78 -18.26
C GLY A 170 5.58 18.81 -19.08
N VAL A 171 6.33 19.69 -19.75
CA VAL A 171 5.78 20.71 -20.62
C VAL A 171 6.51 20.70 -21.96
N THR A 172 5.80 21.00 -23.03
CA THR A 172 6.43 21.13 -24.35
C THR A 172 6.63 22.60 -24.70
N SER A 173 7.67 22.87 -25.50
CA SER A 173 7.96 24.20 -26.03
C SER A 173 8.57 24.08 -27.43
N SER A 174 8.58 25.19 -28.16
CA SER A 174 9.20 25.29 -29.47
C SER A 174 10.71 25.51 -29.34
N TYR A 175 11.51 24.54 -29.79
CA TYR A 175 12.98 24.71 -29.86
C TYR A 175 13.37 25.94 -30.68
N ILE A 176 12.71 26.19 -31.82
CA ILE A 176 13.00 27.32 -32.70
C ILE A 176 12.75 28.66 -31.97
N SER A 177 11.69 28.75 -31.18
CA SER A 177 11.35 29.97 -30.43
C SER A 177 12.38 30.23 -29.33
N ILE A 178 12.82 29.18 -28.63
CA ILE A 178 13.87 29.30 -27.61
C ILE A 178 15.19 29.74 -28.26
N ALA A 179 15.60 29.08 -29.35
CA ALA A 179 16.86 29.36 -30.03
C ALA A 179 16.93 30.78 -30.63
N ASN A 180 15.81 31.29 -31.14
CA ASN A 180 15.78 32.60 -31.82
C ASN A 180 15.42 33.77 -30.90
N GLU A 181 14.48 33.59 -29.96
CA GLU A 181 13.95 34.67 -29.12
C GLU A 181 14.53 34.68 -27.70
N GLY A 182 15.24 33.61 -27.29
CA GLY A 182 15.72 33.44 -25.92
C GLY A 182 14.59 33.30 -24.89
N LYS A 183 13.36 33.01 -25.34
CA LYS A 183 12.16 32.91 -24.49
C LYS A 183 11.54 31.53 -24.60
N ILE A 184 11.17 30.98 -23.45
CA ILE A 184 10.40 29.74 -23.36
C ILE A 184 8.92 30.11 -23.47
N LYS A 185 8.23 29.56 -24.47
CA LYS A 185 6.78 29.63 -24.61
C LYS A 185 6.18 28.24 -24.55
N TYR A 186 5.46 27.93 -23.48
CA TYR A 186 4.93 26.59 -23.25
C TYR A 186 3.70 26.32 -24.13
N LYS A 187 3.58 25.09 -24.67
CA LYS A 187 2.52 24.72 -25.63
C LYS A 187 1.53 23.69 -25.12
N SER A 188 1.96 22.82 -24.22
CA SER A 188 1.12 21.77 -23.66
C SER A 188 1.74 21.22 -22.39
N ILE A 189 0.89 20.61 -21.58
CA ILE A 189 1.30 19.79 -20.43
C ILE A 189 1.23 18.32 -20.86
N CYS A 190 2.25 17.57 -20.52
CA CYS A 190 2.37 16.15 -20.81
C CYS A 190 2.38 15.35 -19.52
N ASP A 191 1.65 14.27 -19.48
CA ASP A 191 1.64 13.33 -18.37
C ASP A 191 2.19 11.98 -18.83
N PHE A 192 3.35 11.63 -18.27
CA PHE A 192 4.13 10.44 -18.60
C PHE A 192 3.85 9.26 -17.67
N THR A 193 2.87 9.38 -16.78
CA THR A 193 2.54 8.32 -15.83
C THR A 193 1.98 7.11 -16.56
N THR A 194 2.64 5.96 -16.46
CA THR A 194 2.16 4.69 -17.03
C THR A 194 0.94 4.21 -16.25
N ARG A 195 -0.22 4.20 -16.90
CA ARG A 195 -1.48 3.70 -16.35
C ARG A 195 -1.93 2.47 -17.13
N ASP A 196 -2.56 1.51 -16.45
CA ASP A 196 -3.12 0.31 -17.08
C ASP A 196 -4.01 0.68 -18.28
N SER A 197 -3.70 0.12 -19.44
CA SER A 197 -4.20 0.49 -20.76
C SER A 197 -5.69 0.20 -21.03
N ASN A 198 -6.46 -0.22 -20.02
CA ASN A 198 -7.81 -0.76 -20.18
C ASN A 198 -8.96 0.24 -20.01
N ARG A 199 -8.71 1.54 -20.05
CA ARG A 199 -9.80 2.52 -19.91
C ARG A 199 -9.67 3.63 -20.95
N SER A 200 -10.36 3.44 -22.09
CA SER A 200 -10.80 4.58 -22.88
C SER A 200 -11.69 5.44 -21.97
N ASP A 201 -11.58 6.76 -22.06
CA ASP A 201 -12.76 7.61 -22.25
C ASP A 201 -12.43 9.09 -22.21
N SER A 202 -13.12 9.76 -23.12
CA SER A 202 -13.23 11.19 -23.40
C SER A 202 -13.73 11.98 -22.18
N ASN A 203 -12.97 13.01 -21.76
CA ASN A 203 -13.58 14.18 -21.13
C ASN A 203 -12.70 15.44 -21.01
N LYS A 204 -13.42 16.57 -21.06
CA LYS A 204 -13.20 18.01 -20.74
C LYS A 204 -11.84 18.72 -20.90
N LEU A 205 -10.70 18.06 -20.85
CA LEU A 205 -9.37 18.71 -20.98
C LEU A 205 -8.65 18.38 -22.29
N ASN A 206 -9.36 17.85 -23.31
CA ASN A 206 -8.79 17.45 -24.61
C ASN A 206 -7.53 16.59 -24.50
N GLY A 207 -7.50 15.69 -23.51
CA GLY A 207 -6.45 14.67 -23.38
C GLY A 207 -6.34 13.83 -24.65
N LYS A 208 -5.32 14.05 -25.48
CA LYS A 208 -4.96 13.15 -26.59
C LYS A 208 -3.77 12.30 -26.17
N LYS A 209 -3.87 11.00 -26.42
CA LYS A 209 -2.81 10.01 -26.18
C LYS A 209 -1.88 9.94 -27.38
#